data_AF-A0A933MSX2-F1
#
_entry.id   AF-A0A933MSX2-F1
#
_cell.length_a   1.000
_cell.length_b   1.000
_cell.length_c   1.000
_cell.angle_alpha   90.00
_cell.angle_beta   90.00
_cell.angle_gamma   90.00
#
_symmetry.space_group_name_H-M   'P 1'
#
loop_
_entity.id
_entity.type
_entity.pdbx_description
1 polymer ?
#
loop_
_entity_poly.entity_id
_entity_poly.type
_entity_poly.pdbx_seq_one_letter_code
_entity_poly.pdbx_strand_id
1 'polypeptide(L)'
;MNRSFLHKLLLARRLYELAREQLSSTSGLSLSIGVNLLQDAVEVFLLAVSEHINAEVTTKTTFDKYFDLINAKITPNELPFRPRLVALNKLRVNSKHYGLSPAQGEVEGLLVVVREFFDEVSNSVLGLPFATVTLIDLLRDGEAKELLREAEKSYVIQDFENCIINCRKAIFVRIERDYDVSNFAADKAPGVLSGLALGYRAPFWARNKQVFIHGVAPSLPNWLILRYIFGLT
;
A
#
# COMPACT_ATOMS: atom_id res chain seq x y z
N MET A 1 13.81 -1.82 -5.33
CA MET A 1 13.68 -0.72 -4.34
C MET A 1 13.70 -1.29 -2.92
N ASN A 2 14.28 -0.56 -1.96
CA ASN A 2 14.22 -0.94 -0.55
C ASN A 2 12.76 -0.97 -0.07
N ARG A 3 12.36 -2.06 0.60
CA ARG A 3 10.98 -2.27 1.09
C ARG A 3 10.56 -1.25 2.14
N SER A 4 11.50 -0.83 3.00
CA SER A 4 11.27 0.20 4.02
C SER A 4 10.91 1.54 3.37
N PHE A 5 11.71 1.96 2.39
CA PHE A 5 11.46 3.14 1.58
C PHE A 5 10.09 3.12 0.88
N LEU A 6 9.76 2.03 0.18
CA LEU A 6 8.46 1.86 -0.49
C LEU A 6 7.28 1.94 0.48
N HIS A 7 7.41 1.29 1.63
CA HIS A 7 6.39 1.32 2.66
C HIS A 7 6.11 2.74 3.16
N LYS A 8 7.15 3.55 3.38
CA LYS A 8 7.00 4.95 3.80
C LYS A 8 6.32 5.80 2.73
N LEU A 9 6.68 5.67 1.46
CA LEU A 9 6.01 6.41 0.37
C LEU A 9 4.51 6.09 0.30
N LEU A 10 4.16 4.80 0.41
CA LEU A 10 2.76 4.37 0.39
C LEU A 10 2.00 4.82 1.63
N LEU A 11 2.64 4.80 2.80
CA LEU A 11 2.07 5.33 4.02
C LEU A 11 1.82 6.84 3.91
N ALA A 12 2.78 7.61 3.41
CA ALA A 12 2.63 9.04 3.16
C ALA A 12 1.45 9.32 2.22
N ARG A 13 1.33 8.55 1.13
CA ARG A 13 0.20 8.65 0.20
C ARG A 13 -1.13 8.34 0.90
N ARG A 14 -1.21 7.29 1.70
CA ARG A 14 -2.44 6.94 2.43
C ARG A 14 -2.84 8.01 3.43
N LEU A 15 -1.88 8.55 4.19
CA LEU A 15 -2.12 9.63 5.15
C LEU A 15 -2.60 10.91 4.46
N TYR A 16 -2.01 11.26 3.31
CA TYR A 16 -2.45 12.38 2.49
C TYR A 16 -3.91 12.22 2.03
N GLU A 17 -4.29 11.05 1.53
CA GLU A 17 -5.67 10.79 1.10
C GLU A 17 -6.67 10.88 2.26
N LEU A 18 -6.32 10.33 3.42
CA LEU A 18 -7.14 10.46 4.64
C LEU A 18 -7.25 11.92 5.11
N ALA A 19 -6.16 12.69 5.03
CA ALA A 19 -6.17 14.11 5.34
C ALA A 19 -7.10 14.87 4.39
N ARG A 20 -7.08 14.54 3.09
CA ARG A 20 -7.99 15.14 2.09
C ARG A 20 -9.45 14.93 2.45
N GLU A 21 -9.82 13.71 2.85
CA GLU A 21 -11.18 13.40 3.29
C GLU A 21 -11.58 14.29 4.49
N GLN A 22 -10.70 14.43 5.49
CA GLN A 22 -10.99 15.22 6.69
C GLN A 22 -11.04 16.74 6.43
N LEU A 23 -10.15 17.27 5.60
CA LEU A 23 -10.08 18.70 5.28
C LEU A 23 -11.21 19.18 4.35
N SER A 24 -11.96 18.26 3.75
CA SER A 24 -13.19 18.59 3.01
C SER A 24 -14.38 18.94 3.91
N SER A 25 -14.30 18.63 5.21
CA SER A 25 -15.30 18.97 6.22
C SER A 25 -15.14 20.41 6.71
N THR A 26 -16.22 20.99 7.25
CA THR A 26 -16.21 22.30 7.94
C THR A 26 -16.06 22.20 9.45
N SER A 27 -16.07 20.98 10.00
CA SER A 27 -15.94 20.74 11.45
C SER A 27 -14.53 20.99 11.94
N GLY A 28 -14.35 21.83 12.97
CA GLY A 28 -13.02 22.11 13.55
C GLY A 28 -12.27 20.87 14.04
N LEU A 29 -13.00 19.83 14.49
CA LEU A 29 -12.41 18.53 14.85
C LEU A 29 -11.87 17.82 13.60
N SER A 30 -12.64 17.77 12.52
CA SER A 30 -12.19 17.20 11.25
C SER A 30 -10.98 17.96 10.70
N LEU A 31 -10.98 19.30 10.78
CA LEU A 31 -9.84 20.11 10.35
C LEU A 31 -8.59 19.83 11.18
N SER A 32 -8.74 19.69 12.49
CA SER A 32 -7.66 19.30 13.40
C SER A 32 -7.07 17.94 13.04
N ILE A 33 -7.92 16.94 12.80
CA ILE A 33 -7.50 15.59 12.39
C ILE A 33 -6.80 15.66 11.02
N GLY A 34 -7.38 16.39 10.07
CA GLY A 34 -6.85 16.55 8.72
C GLY A 34 -5.46 17.18 8.70
N VAL A 35 -5.24 18.25 9.48
CA VAL A 35 -3.92 18.90 9.61
C VAL A 35 -2.89 17.95 10.22
N ASN A 36 -3.26 17.18 11.25
CA ASN A 36 -2.36 16.21 11.87
C ASN A 36 -1.96 15.11 10.89
N LEU A 37 -2.93 14.51 10.18
CA LEU A 37 -2.67 13.49 9.17
C LEU A 37 -1.82 14.03 8.00
N LEU A 38 -2.07 15.27 7.58
CA LEU A 38 -1.32 15.88 6.48
C LEU A 38 0.14 16.12 6.87
N GLN A 39 0.38 16.56 8.11
CA GLN A 39 1.73 16.70 8.64
C GLN A 39 2.44 15.34 8.76
N ASP A 40 1.76 14.31 9.27
CA ASP A 40 2.31 12.96 9.36
C ASP A 40 2.67 12.43 7.96
N ALA A 41 1.85 12.72 6.93
CA ALA A 41 2.15 12.39 5.55
C ALA A 41 3.46 13.02 5.08
N VAL A 42 3.67 14.31 5.36
CA VAL A 42 4.89 15.05 4.99
C VAL A 42 6.10 14.51 5.74
N GLU A 43 6.00 14.24 7.05
CA GLU A 43 7.10 13.71 7.86
C GLU A 43 7.52 12.31 7.38
N VAL A 44 6.56 11.42 7.11
CA VAL A 44 6.83 10.08 6.57
C VAL A 44 7.44 10.16 5.17
N PHE A 45 6.99 11.09 4.33
CA PHE A 45 7.58 11.31 3.01
C PHE A 45 9.04 11.79 3.10
N LEU A 46 9.33 12.77 3.96
CA LEU A 46 10.69 13.25 4.21
C LEU A 46 11.60 12.13 4.75
N LEU A 47 11.06 11.23 5.59
CA LEU A 47 11.76 10.02 6.04
C LEU A 47 12.03 9.01 4.93
N ALA A 48 11.18 8.92 3.92
CA ALA A 48 11.42 8.10 2.75
C ALA A 48 12.54 8.71 1.89
N VAL A 49 12.47 10.02 1.64
CA VAL A 49 13.48 10.77 0.88
C VAL A 49 14.84 10.69 1.55
N SER A 50 14.90 10.89 2.88
CA SER A 50 16.15 10.81 3.62
C SER A 50 16.78 9.41 3.57
N GLU A 51 15.98 8.35 3.63
CA GLU A 51 16.46 6.97 3.46
C GLU A 51 16.99 6.73 2.04
N HIS A 52 16.32 7.27 1.01
CA HIS A 52 16.73 7.10 -0.38
C HIS A 52 18.12 7.71 -0.67
N ILE A 53 18.36 8.91 -0.12
CA ILE A 53 19.63 9.64 -0.32
C ILE A 53 20.67 9.37 0.77
N ASN A 54 20.36 8.47 1.72
CA ASN A 54 21.18 8.18 2.89
C ASN A 54 21.55 9.44 3.72
N ALA A 55 20.57 10.31 3.96
CA ALA A 55 20.71 11.42 4.91
C ALA A 55 20.57 10.91 6.36
N GLU A 56 21.42 11.41 7.26
CA GLU A 56 21.51 10.96 8.65
C GLU A 56 20.39 11.55 9.52
N VAL A 57 19.17 11.05 9.35
CA VAL A 57 18.03 11.42 10.18
C VAL A 57 17.91 10.46 11.37
N THR A 58 17.81 11.02 12.57
CA THR A 58 17.58 10.27 13.82
C THR A 58 16.15 10.46 14.34
N THR A 59 15.74 9.65 15.32
CA THR A 59 14.42 9.73 15.97
C THR A 59 14.17 11.05 16.71
N LYS A 60 15.22 11.83 17.01
CA LYS A 60 15.13 13.13 17.69
C LYS A 60 15.18 14.32 16.73
N THR A 61 15.16 14.07 15.43
CA THR A 61 15.24 15.12 14.41
C THR A 61 13.96 15.93 14.42
N THR A 62 14.07 17.24 14.65
CA THR A 62 12.94 18.17 14.58
C THR A 62 12.54 18.37 13.12
N PHE A 63 11.26 18.69 12.87
CA PHE A 63 10.72 18.85 11.52
C PHE A 63 11.60 19.74 10.61
N ASP A 64 12.01 20.90 11.12
CA ASP A 64 12.81 21.86 10.35
C ASP A 64 14.20 21.32 9.97
N LYS A 65 14.80 20.48 10.82
CA LYS A 65 16.12 19.87 10.56
C LYS A 65 16.11 18.84 9.44
N TYR A 66 14.95 18.30 9.05
CA TYR A 66 14.88 17.43 7.87
C TYR A 66 15.32 18.17 6.62
N PHE A 67 14.93 19.44 6.48
CA PHE A 67 15.29 20.25 5.32
C PHE A 67 16.81 20.43 5.23
N ASP A 68 17.44 20.80 6.34
CA ASP A 68 18.89 21.04 6.37
C ASP A 68 19.68 19.76 6.05
N LEU A 69 19.29 18.63 6.65
CA LEU A 69 19.95 17.33 6.44
C LEU A 69 19.78 16.80 5.01
N ILE A 70 18.59 16.98 4.42
CA ILE A 70 18.33 16.55 3.05
C ILE A 70 19.05 17.48 2.06
N ASN A 71 18.94 18.80 2.22
CA ASN A 71 19.59 19.80 1.35
C ASN A 71 21.10 19.62 1.29
N ALA A 72 21.74 19.24 2.40
CA ALA A 72 23.17 18.92 2.44
C ALA A 72 23.57 17.75 1.54
N LYS A 73 22.64 16.88 1.14
CA LYS A 73 22.88 15.72 0.26
C LYS A 73 22.47 15.96 -1.19
N ILE A 74 21.59 16.92 -1.46
CA ILE A 74 21.03 17.18 -2.81
C ILE A 74 21.58 18.45 -3.47
N THR A 75 22.62 19.05 -2.90
CA THR A 75 23.30 20.24 -3.45
C THR A 75 23.69 20.03 -4.93
N PRO A 76 23.44 21.00 -5.84
CA PRO A 76 23.01 22.39 -5.62
C PRO A 76 21.49 22.60 -5.49
N ASN A 77 20.68 21.55 -5.57
CA ASN A 77 19.23 21.66 -5.41
C ASN A 77 18.86 21.79 -3.93
N GLU A 78 17.68 22.33 -3.65
CA GLU A 78 17.11 22.44 -2.31
C GLU A 78 15.67 21.95 -2.30
N LEU A 79 15.22 21.45 -1.15
CA LEU A 79 13.83 21.08 -0.95
C LEU A 79 12.92 22.32 -1.05
N PRO A 80 11.87 22.26 -1.90
CA PRO A 80 10.97 23.38 -2.10
C PRO A 80 9.98 23.52 -0.93
N PHE A 81 9.24 24.63 -0.91
CA PHE A 81 8.10 24.89 -0.02
C PHE A 81 8.35 24.90 1.50
N ARG A 82 9.61 24.95 1.98
CA ARG A 82 9.94 24.97 3.44
C ARG A 82 9.08 25.95 4.25
N PRO A 83 8.87 27.23 3.87
CA PRO A 83 8.07 28.15 4.68
C PRO A 83 6.61 27.72 4.86
N ARG A 84 6.00 27.16 3.80
CA ARG A 84 4.61 26.69 3.83
C ARG A 84 4.46 25.44 4.69
N LEU A 85 5.42 24.52 4.60
CA LEU A 85 5.42 23.29 5.39
C LEU A 85 5.73 23.57 6.88
N VAL A 86 6.56 24.56 7.19
CA VAL A 86 6.75 25.04 8.56
C VAL A 86 5.47 25.66 9.13
N ALA A 87 4.69 26.37 8.30
CA ALA A 87 3.37 26.88 8.71
C ALA A 87 2.38 25.72 9.00
N LEU A 88 2.35 24.67 8.17
CA LEU A 88 1.58 23.45 8.43
C LEU A 88 1.98 22.82 9.78
N ASN A 89 3.29 22.70 10.05
CA ASN A 89 3.79 22.18 11.32
C ASN A 89 3.32 23.02 12.52
N LYS A 90 3.26 24.36 12.38
CA LYS A 90 2.73 25.25 13.43
C LYS A 90 1.24 24.99 13.68
N LEU A 91 0.43 24.84 12.63
CA LEU A 91 -0.99 24.49 12.77
C LEU A 91 -1.16 23.14 13.47
N ARG A 92 -0.36 22.13 13.09
CA ARG A 92 -0.35 20.83 13.76
C ARG A 92 0.02 20.93 15.23
N VAL A 93 1.04 21.72 15.58
CA VAL A 93 1.44 21.93 16.98
C VAL A 93 0.31 22.57 17.78
N ASN A 94 -0.34 23.61 17.23
CA ASN A 94 -1.51 24.26 17.82
C ASN A 94 -2.66 23.28 18.07
N SER A 95 -3.01 22.47 17.06
CA SER A 95 -4.07 21.48 17.17
C SER A 95 -3.74 20.39 18.20
N LYS A 96 -2.55 19.78 18.13
CA LYS A 96 -2.18 18.62 18.93
C LYS A 96 -1.87 18.94 20.40
N HIS A 97 -1.18 20.04 20.66
CA HIS A 97 -0.69 20.35 22.02
C HIS A 97 -1.59 21.33 22.77
N TYR A 98 -2.32 22.17 22.04
CA TYR A 98 -3.16 23.21 22.64
C TYR A 98 -4.65 23.01 22.37
N GLY A 99 -5.02 21.98 21.59
CA GLY A 99 -6.43 21.69 21.24
C GLY A 99 -7.07 22.76 20.37
N LEU A 100 -6.28 23.62 19.74
CA LEU A 100 -6.78 24.74 18.93
C LEU A 100 -7.16 24.24 17.54
N SER A 101 -8.45 24.32 17.21
CA SER A 101 -8.92 23.96 15.87
C SER A 101 -8.48 25.02 14.86
N PRO A 102 -7.86 24.63 13.74
CA PRO A 102 -7.46 25.58 12.69
C PRO A 102 -8.70 26.15 12.00
N ALA A 103 -8.62 27.38 11.51
CA ALA A 103 -9.69 27.98 10.73
C ALA A 103 -9.71 27.43 9.29
N GLN A 104 -10.88 27.45 8.64
CA GLN A 104 -11.01 26.96 7.25
C GLN A 104 -10.04 27.66 6.29
N GLY A 105 -9.87 28.98 6.41
CA GLY A 105 -8.95 29.74 5.57
C GLY A 105 -7.47 29.44 5.84
N GLU A 106 -7.13 28.88 7.01
CA GLU A 106 -5.74 28.47 7.32
C GLU A 106 -5.40 27.10 6.71
N VAL A 107 -6.42 26.25 6.51
CA VAL A 107 -6.23 24.92 5.89
C VAL A 107 -6.42 24.94 4.37
N GLU A 108 -6.99 26.01 3.85
CA GLU A 108 -7.22 26.19 2.42
C GLU A 108 -5.89 26.17 1.65
N GLY A 109 -5.84 25.37 0.59
CA GLY A 109 -4.65 25.22 -0.23
C GLY A 109 -3.54 24.34 0.35
N LEU A 110 -3.59 23.91 1.62
CA LEU A 110 -2.56 23.03 2.20
C LEU A 110 -2.40 21.71 1.43
N LEU A 111 -3.52 21.13 0.98
CA LEU A 111 -3.50 19.92 0.16
C LEU A 111 -2.76 20.12 -1.16
N VAL A 112 -2.99 21.26 -1.82
CA VAL A 112 -2.32 21.60 -3.09
C VAL A 112 -0.82 21.75 -2.85
N VAL A 113 -0.44 22.52 -1.84
CA VAL A 113 0.98 22.73 -1.47
C VAL A 113 1.68 21.40 -1.18
N VAL A 114 1.06 20.51 -0.38
CA VAL A 114 1.68 19.22 -0.05
C VAL A 114 1.74 18.30 -1.26
N ARG A 115 0.73 18.34 -2.15
CA ARG A 115 0.74 17.56 -3.39
C ARG A 115 1.87 17.99 -4.31
N GLU A 116 2.00 19.30 -4.55
CA GLU A 116 3.05 19.90 -5.36
C GLU A 116 4.44 19.57 -4.79
N PHE A 117 4.61 19.73 -3.48
CA PHE A 117 5.85 19.33 -2.79
C PHE A 117 6.19 17.85 -3.03
N PHE A 118 5.23 16.93 -2.87
CA PHE A 118 5.45 15.51 -3.13
C PHE A 118 5.82 15.23 -4.59
N ASP A 119 5.15 15.87 -5.55
CA ASP A 119 5.45 15.66 -6.97
C ASP A 119 6.82 16.23 -7.36
N GLU A 120 7.15 17.45 -6.93
CA GLU A 120 8.42 18.10 -7.25
C GLU A 120 9.60 17.34 -6.66
N VAL A 121 9.52 16.94 -5.38
CA VAL A 121 10.59 16.18 -4.71
C VAL A 121 10.70 14.76 -5.26
N SER A 122 9.58 14.10 -5.58
CA SER A 122 9.63 12.75 -6.15
C SER A 122 10.27 12.76 -7.54
N ASN A 123 9.94 13.75 -8.38
CA ASN A 123 10.54 13.88 -9.71
C ASN A 123 12.02 14.24 -9.63
N SER A 124 12.40 15.22 -8.81
CA SER A 124 13.77 15.75 -8.75
C SER A 124 14.74 14.86 -7.95
N VAL A 125 14.29 14.23 -6.87
CA VAL A 125 15.15 13.46 -5.96
C VAL A 125 15.00 11.95 -6.17
N LEU A 126 13.78 11.45 -6.40
CA LEU A 126 13.53 10.02 -6.52
C LEU A 126 13.53 9.52 -7.98
N GLY A 127 13.45 10.43 -8.95
CA GLY A 127 13.41 10.13 -10.38
C GLY A 127 12.13 9.40 -10.82
N LEU A 128 11.05 9.48 -10.04
CA LEU A 128 9.77 8.82 -10.33
C LEU A 128 8.59 9.67 -9.84
N PRO A 129 7.47 9.72 -10.58
CA PRO A 129 6.31 10.49 -10.12
C PRO A 129 5.70 9.87 -8.86
N PHE A 130 5.29 10.68 -7.89
CA PHE A 130 4.69 10.18 -6.65
C PHE A 130 3.45 9.31 -6.90
N ALA A 131 2.66 9.65 -7.91
CA ALA A 131 1.42 8.96 -8.26
C ALA A 131 1.63 7.52 -8.77
N THR A 132 2.81 7.17 -9.29
CA THR A 132 3.07 5.86 -9.89
C THR A 132 3.38 4.78 -8.85
N VAL A 133 3.66 5.13 -7.60
CA VAL A 133 3.94 4.17 -6.53
C VAL A 133 2.62 3.55 -6.06
N THR A 134 2.47 2.24 -6.21
CA THR A 134 1.22 1.53 -5.86
C THR A 134 1.45 0.39 -4.88
N LEU A 135 0.39 -0.14 -4.28
CA LEU A 135 0.50 -1.25 -3.33
C LEU A 135 1.07 -2.53 -3.98
N ILE A 136 0.96 -2.65 -5.30
CA ILE A 136 1.53 -3.75 -6.08
C ILE A 136 3.07 -3.75 -5.95
N ASP A 137 3.71 -2.60 -5.75
CA ASP A 137 5.16 -2.48 -5.55
C ASP A 137 5.65 -3.16 -4.26
N LEU A 138 4.78 -3.36 -3.27
CA LEU A 138 5.13 -4.08 -2.03
C LEU A 138 5.14 -5.60 -2.20
N LEU A 139 4.58 -6.11 -3.30
CA LEU A 139 4.57 -7.53 -3.56
C LEU A 139 5.96 -8.00 -3.98
N ARG A 140 6.30 -9.22 -3.55
CA ARG A 140 7.48 -9.92 -4.06
C ARG A 140 7.34 -10.13 -5.56
N ASP A 141 8.46 -10.04 -6.27
CA ASP A 141 8.47 -10.30 -7.70
C ASP A 141 8.02 -11.74 -8.00
N GLY A 142 7.27 -11.90 -9.08
CA GLY A 142 6.68 -13.17 -9.48
C GLY A 142 5.32 -13.01 -10.14
N GLU A 143 4.75 -14.13 -10.55
CA GLU A 143 3.53 -14.22 -11.37
C GLU A 143 2.34 -13.43 -10.79
N ALA A 144 2.12 -13.47 -9.47
CA ALA A 144 1.02 -12.74 -8.85
C ALA A 144 1.16 -11.20 -8.97
N LYS A 145 2.40 -10.69 -8.97
CA LYS A 145 2.68 -9.25 -9.12
C LYS A 145 2.42 -8.83 -10.57
N GLU A 146 2.91 -9.61 -11.54
CA GLU A 146 2.64 -9.37 -12.97
C GLU A 146 1.14 -9.38 -13.25
N LEU A 147 0.42 -10.40 -12.81
CA LEU A 147 -1.05 -10.46 -12.99
C LEU A 147 -1.77 -9.22 -12.45
N LEU A 148 -1.33 -8.67 -11.32
CA LEU A 148 -1.91 -7.43 -10.78
C LEU A 148 -1.50 -6.17 -11.57
N ARG A 149 -0.30 -6.13 -12.16
CA ARG A 149 0.10 -5.05 -13.08
C ARG A 149 -0.72 -5.09 -14.36
N GLU A 150 -0.99 -6.27 -14.90
CA GLU A 150 -1.88 -6.46 -16.04
C GLU A 150 -3.31 -6.06 -15.70
N ALA A 151 -3.79 -6.40 -14.50
CA ALA A 151 -5.10 -5.94 -14.02
C ALA A 151 -5.17 -4.41 -13.90
N GLU A 152 -4.13 -3.77 -13.38
CA GLU A 152 -4.02 -2.30 -13.30
C GLU A 152 -4.08 -1.65 -14.69
N LYS A 153 -3.36 -2.20 -15.68
CA LYS A 153 -3.43 -1.74 -17.07
C LYS A 153 -4.85 -1.90 -17.64
N SER A 154 -5.48 -3.05 -17.46
CA SER A 154 -6.86 -3.32 -17.91
C SER A 154 -7.87 -2.36 -17.26
N TYR A 155 -7.69 -2.04 -15.98
CA TYR A 155 -8.55 -1.07 -15.28
C TYR A 155 -8.46 0.33 -15.90
N VAL A 156 -7.26 0.80 -16.23
CA VAL A 156 -7.04 2.12 -16.86
C VAL A 156 -7.75 2.24 -18.21
N ILE A 157 -7.75 1.17 -19.01
CA ILE A 157 -8.44 1.14 -20.32
C ILE A 157 -9.93 0.76 -20.21
N GLN A 158 -10.48 0.66 -18.99
CA GLN A 158 -11.87 0.27 -18.70
C GLN A 158 -12.26 -1.14 -19.17
N ASP A 159 -11.27 -2.02 -19.37
CA ASP A 159 -11.49 -3.45 -19.64
C ASP A 159 -11.65 -4.20 -18.30
N PHE A 160 -12.85 -4.09 -17.74
CA PHE A 160 -13.16 -4.63 -16.42
C PHE A 160 -13.17 -6.17 -16.39
N GLU A 161 -13.46 -6.82 -17.51
CA GLU A 161 -13.47 -8.28 -17.61
C GLU A 161 -12.07 -8.84 -17.40
N ASN A 162 -11.10 -8.36 -18.18
CA ASN A 162 -9.71 -8.80 -18.04
C ASN A 162 -9.11 -8.36 -16.70
N CYS A 163 -9.50 -7.19 -16.18
CA CYS A 163 -9.11 -6.74 -14.85
C CYS A 163 -9.50 -7.75 -13.77
N ILE A 164 -10.77 -8.18 -13.73
CA ILE A 164 -11.27 -9.13 -12.73
C ILE A 164 -10.62 -10.51 -12.91
N ILE A 165 -10.48 -10.98 -14.15
CA ILE A 165 -9.83 -12.27 -14.45
C ILE A 165 -8.39 -12.29 -13.91
N ASN A 166 -7.62 -11.23 -14.17
CA ASN A 166 -6.24 -11.14 -13.71
C ASN A 166 -6.13 -11.03 -12.19
N CYS A 167 -7.03 -10.27 -11.53
CA CYS A 167 -7.15 -10.26 -10.07
C CYS A 167 -7.43 -11.67 -9.52
N ARG A 168 -8.35 -12.43 -10.13
CA ARG A 168 -8.69 -13.80 -9.70
C ARG A 168 -7.51 -14.76 -9.84
N LYS A 169 -6.77 -14.66 -10.94
CA LYS A 169 -5.54 -15.44 -11.18
C LYS A 169 -4.48 -15.11 -10.13
N ALA A 170 -4.29 -13.83 -9.80
CA ALA A 170 -3.31 -13.42 -8.79
C ALA A 170 -3.62 -14.03 -7.40
N ILE A 171 -4.90 -14.04 -7.00
CA ILE A 171 -5.36 -14.71 -5.77
C ILE A 171 -5.08 -16.21 -5.84
N PHE A 172 -5.43 -16.86 -6.95
CA PHE A 172 -5.21 -18.30 -7.12
C PHE A 172 -3.72 -18.66 -6.98
N VAL A 173 -2.86 -18.01 -7.75
CA VAL A 173 -1.41 -18.26 -7.77
C VAL A 173 -0.78 -18.04 -6.40
N ARG A 174 -1.22 -17.00 -5.67
CA ARG A 174 -0.58 -16.60 -4.42
C ARG A 174 -1.09 -17.35 -3.20
N ILE A 175 -2.39 -17.66 -3.16
CA ILE A 175 -3.07 -18.15 -1.97
C ILE A 175 -3.57 -19.58 -2.20
N GLU A 176 -4.30 -19.83 -3.29
CA GLU A 176 -5.11 -21.05 -3.42
C GLU A 176 -4.36 -22.23 -4.01
N ARG A 177 -3.33 -22.00 -4.82
CA ARG A 177 -2.55 -23.05 -5.49
C ARG A 177 -1.99 -24.06 -4.49
N ASP A 178 -1.57 -23.60 -3.32
CA ASP A 178 -1.03 -24.48 -2.27
C ASP A 178 -2.12 -25.37 -1.63
N TYR A 179 -3.40 -25.06 -1.84
CA TYR A 179 -4.58 -25.78 -1.34
C TYR A 179 -5.32 -26.53 -2.45
N ASP A 180 -4.81 -26.53 -3.69
CA ASP A 180 -5.45 -27.23 -4.79
C ASP A 180 -5.43 -28.75 -4.57
N VAL A 181 -6.63 -29.33 -4.49
CA VAL A 181 -6.83 -30.76 -4.26
C VAL A 181 -7.06 -31.55 -5.54
N SER A 182 -7.08 -30.89 -6.71
CA SER A 182 -7.33 -31.53 -8.01
C SER A 182 -6.40 -32.72 -8.28
N ASN A 183 -5.17 -32.66 -7.77
CA ASN A 183 -4.17 -33.74 -7.88
C ASN A 183 -4.55 -35.01 -7.09
N PHE A 184 -5.44 -34.91 -6.10
CA PHE A 184 -5.95 -36.06 -5.33
C PHE A 184 -7.22 -36.69 -5.93
N ALA A 185 -7.78 -36.10 -7.01
CA ALA A 185 -8.95 -36.64 -7.69
C ALA A 185 -8.61 -37.78 -8.67
N ALA A 186 -7.37 -37.86 -9.15
CA ALA A 186 -6.93 -38.86 -10.11
C ALA A 186 -6.57 -40.20 -9.42
N ASP A 187 -6.92 -41.33 -10.04
CA ASP A 187 -6.58 -42.70 -9.57
C ASP A 187 -5.08 -43.04 -9.58
N LYS A 188 -4.22 -42.06 -9.89
CA LYS A 188 -2.78 -42.18 -9.68
C LYS A 188 -2.53 -41.86 -8.23
N ALA A 189 -2.58 -42.90 -7.38
CA ALA A 189 -2.14 -42.83 -6.01
C ALA A 189 -0.80 -42.09 -5.98
N PRO A 190 -0.72 -40.89 -5.36
CA PRO A 190 0.55 -40.22 -5.18
C PRO A 190 1.44 -41.20 -4.44
N GLY A 191 2.48 -41.72 -5.10
CA GLY A 191 3.40 -42.69 -4.49
C GLY A 191 3.88 -42.15 -3.14
N VAL A 192 4.17 -43.03 -2.18
CA VAL A 192 4.49 -42.68 -0.78
C VAL A 192 5.53 -41.53 -0.65
N LEU A 193 6.40 -41.37 -1.64
CA LEU A 193 7.33 -40.24 -1.80
C LEU A 193 6.66 -38.88 -2.08
N SER A 194 5.57 -38.80 -2.82
CA SER A 194 4.84 -37.56 -3.13
C SER A 194 3.88 -37.09 -2.02
N GLY A 195 3.47 -37.98 -1.10
CA GLY A 195 2.74 -37.60 0.11
C GLY A 195 3.64 -36.98 1.19
N LEU A 196 4.92 -37.35 1.19
CA LEU A 196 5.98 -36.79 2.05
C LEU A 196 6.73 -35.63 1.39
N ALA A 197 6.62 -35.46 0.06
CA ALA A 197 7.34 -34.44 -0.69
C ALA A 197 6.42 -33.28 -1.11
N LEU A 198 6.77 -32.09 -0.61
CA LEU A 198 6.70 -30.82 -1.35
C LEU A 198 5.33 -30.11 -1.39
N GLY A 199 5.03 -29.34 -0.32
CA GLY A 199 4.40 -28.02 -0.48
C GLY A 199 2.88 -27.90 -0.40
N TYR A 200 2.11 -28.99 -0.39
CA TYR A 200 0.64 -28.90 -0.29
C TYR A 200 0.17 -28.57 1.14
N ARG A 201 -0.61 -27.50 1.27
CA ARG A 201 -1.22 -26.99 2.51
C ARG A 201 -2.69 -27.39 2.69
N ALA A 202 -3.28 -28.09 1.74
CA ALA A 202 -4.65 -28.61 1.86
C ALA A 202 -4.81 -29.49 3.12
N PRO A 203 -5.88 -29.36 3.92
CA PRO A 203 -6.13 -30.20 5.09
C PRO A 203 -6.21 -31.68 4.73
N PHE A 204 -5.78 -32.59 5.63
CA PHE A 204 -5.75 -34.04 5.37
C PHE A 204 -7.10 -34.62 4.95
N TRP A 205 -8.20 -34.16 5.57
CA TRP A 205 -9.56 -34.59 5.25
C TRP A 205 -10.01 -34.22 3.83
N ALA A 206 -9.43 -33.18 3.23
CA ALA A 206 -9.73 -32.75 1.85
C ALA A 206 -8.91 -33.52 0.79
N ARG A 207 -7.94 -34.35 1.21
CA ARG A 207 -7.06 -35.15 0.34
C ARG A 207 -7.61 -36.55 0.09
N ASN A 208 -8.92 -36.68 -0.17
CA ASN A 208 -9.56 -37.97 -0.40
C ASN A 208 -10.57 -37.89 -1.55
N LYS A 209 -10.59 -38.92 -2.41
CA LYS A 209 -11.53 -39.12 -3.52
C LYS A 209 -13.00 -38.97 -3.09
N GLN A 210 -13.36 -39.35 -1.86
CA GLN A 210 -14.74 -39.26 -1.35
C GLN A 210 -15.28 -37.82 -1.27
N VAL A 211 -14.42 -36.81 -1.08
CA VAL A 211 -14.82 -35.39 -1.05
C VAL A 211 -15.30 -34.91 -2.43
N PHE A 212 -14.76 -35.48 -3.50
CA PHE A 212 -15.18 -35.19 -4.87
C PHE A 212 -16.52 -35.85 -5.23
N ILE A 213 -16.78 -37.06 -4.70
CA ILE A 213 -17.94 -37.89 -5.07
C ILE A 213 -19.25 -37.42 -4.40
N HIS A 214 -19.20 -36.90 -3.18
CA HIS A 214 -20.40 -36.48 -2.43
C HIS A 214 -20.85 -35.02 -2.67
N GLY A 215 -20.38 -34.38 -3.75
CA GLY A 215 -20.97 -33.11 -4.19
C GLY A 215 -20.45 -31.85 -3.50
N VAL A 216 -19.14 -31.76 -3.28
CA VAL A 216 -18.48 -30.45 -3.13
C VAL A 216 -17.86 -29.97 -4.46
N ALA A 217 -17.74 -30.85 -5.46
CA ALA A 217 -17.17 -30.51 -6.77
C ALA A 217 -17.74 -31.42 -7.87
N PRO A 218 -18.83 -31.02 -8.56
CA PRO A 218 -18.71 -30.96 -10.02
C PRO A 218 -19.41 -29.77 -10.70
N SER A 219 -20.02 -28.83 -9.97
CA SER A 219 -20.71 -27.69 -10.61
C SER A 219 -20.69 -26.36 -9.85
N LEU A 220 -19.89 -26.25 -8.77
CA LEU A 220 -19.79 -25.00 -8.03
C LEU A 220 -18.58 -24.19 -8.52
N PRO A 221 -18.75 -22.90 -8.84
CA PRO A 221 -17.63 -22.08 -9.26
C PRO A 221 -16.60 -21.98 -8.12
N ASN A 222 -15.32 -21.90 -8.45
CA ASN A 222 -14.16 -21.99 -7.54
C ASN A 222 -14.21 -21.14 -6.24
N TRP A 223 -15.17 -20.23 -6.07
CA TRP A 223 -15.36 -19.45 -4.83
C TRP A 223 -16.01 -20.24 -3.68
N LEU A 224 -16.74 -21.33 -3.94
CA LEU A 224 -17.41 -22.11 -2.89
C LEU A 224 -16.47 -23.07 -2.14
N ILE A 225 -15.38 -23.50 -2.78
CA ILE A 225 -14.34 -24.34 -2.17
C ILE A 225 -13.60 -23.58 -1.06
N LEU A 226 -13.42 -22.26 -1.22
CA LEU A 226 -12.81 -21.39 -0.20
C LEU A 226 -13.65 -21.28 1.08
N ARG A 227 -14.98 -21.30 0.96
CA ARG A 227 -15.90 -21.20 2.10
C ARG A 227 -15.73 -22.38 3.07
N TYR A 228 -15.50 -23.57 2.53
CA TYR A 228 -15.27 -24.79 3.32
C TYR A 228 -13.86 -24.89 3.89
N ILE A 229 -12.85 -24.34 3.20
CA ILE A 229 -11.45 -24.40 3.65
C ILE A 229 -11.15 -23.35 4.73
N PHE A 230 -11.79 -22.18 4.70
CA PHE A 230 -11.50 -21.07 5.63
C PHE A 230 -12.44 -20.94 6.83
N GLY A 231 -13.46 -21.81 6.98
CA GLY A 231 -14.32 -21.81 8.16
C GLY A 231 -15.03 -20.47 8.41
N LEU A 232 -15.37 -19.74 7.35
CA LEU A 232 -16.16 -18.51 7.44
C LEU A 232 -17.64 -18.88 7.41
N THR A 233 -18.25 -18.91 8.60
CA THR A 233 -19.71 -18.95 8.80
C THR A 233 -20.37 -17.70 8.26
#